data_AF-A0A9N7YXW3-F1
#
_entry.id   AF-A0A9N7YXW3-F1
#
_cell.length_a   1.000
_cell.length_b   1.000
_cell.length_c   1.000
_cell.angle_alpha   90.00
_cell.angle_beta   90.00
_cell.angle_gamma   90.00
#
_symmetry.space_group_name_H-M   'P 1'
#
loop_
_entity.id
_entity.type
_entity.pdbx_description
1 polymer ?
#
loop_
_entity_poly.entity_id
_entity_poly.type
_entity_poly.pdbx_seq_one_letter_code
_entity_poly.pdbx_strand_id
1 'polypeptide(L)'
;MKLYVFQVNNGCTLTFDTDLAVQTVLELKHAIQAKYKIATQHQVLVVNGGECMAAERRVCSYSAGTETNPIFLFNKEMILCDRDPTIPKTTFSIESEIQVRVEESLLMPAVFHTVASRTQLALEMFEVATKLCSFCERLVHDEHLQHQGWAAIMANLDDCTLSYQKLLVKFDASYSNYQHELEEIKVKLTKLGTAVSVMARIPLLESLTRHSYRESMEKSSPTPGKDSDGTEEEKSSESLRYTAEAKRPPRSSASFSASQAATCKPTR
;
A
#
# COMPACT_ATOMS: atom_id res chain seq x y z
N MET A 1 -10.24 -28.52 -9.39
CA MET A 1 -9.89 -27.88 -8.10
C MET A 1 -10.47 -26.45 -8.13
N LYS A 2 -10.53 -25.70 -7.02
CA LYS A 2 -11.05 -24.33 -7.01
C LYS A 2 -10.06 -23.39 -6.31
N LEU A 3 -10.03 -22.13 -6.75
CA LEU A 3 -9.34 -21.04 -6.08
C LEU A 3 -10.34 -20.31 -5.16
N TYR A 4 -9.97 -20.12 -3.90
CA TYR A 4 -10.82 -19.53 -2.87
C TYR A 4 -10.37 -18.09 -2.52
N VAL A 5 -11.30 -17.15 -2.59
CA VAL A 5 -11.11 -15.76 -2.18
C VAL A 5 -12.18 -15.44 -1.15
N PHE A 6 -11.80 -15.00 0.04
CA PHE A 6 -12.73 -14.70 1.13
C PHE A 6 -12.98 -13.19 1.23
N GLN A 7 -14.20 -12.75 0.98
CA GLN A 7 -14.61 -11.35 1.14
C GLN A 7 -14.89 -11.07 2.62
N VAL A 8 -13.93 -10.40 3.27
CA VAL A 8 -13.95 -10.20 4.73
C VAL A 8 -15.11 -9.32 5.17
N ASN A 9 -15.50 -8.33 4.35
CA ASN A 9 -16.53 -7.34 4.67
C ASN A 9 -17.89 -7.94 5.07
N ASN A 10 -18.29 -9.05 4.46
CA ASN A 10 -19.60 -9.67 4.65
C ASN A 10 -19.52 -11.18 4.93
N GLY A 11 -18.30 -11.74 5.05
CA GLY A 11 -18.10 -13.14 5.40
C GLY A 11 -18.44 -14.09 4.25
N CYS A 12 -18.14 -13.71 3.00
CA CYS A 12 -18.52 -14.50 1.84
C CYS A 12 -17.32 -15.15 1.14
N THR A 13 -17.35 -16.47 0.96
CA THR A 13 -16.36 -17.20 0.16
C THR A 13 -16.70 -17.14 -1.33
N LEU A 14 -15.83 -16.50 -2.10
CA LEU A 14 -15.88 -16.44 -3.55
C LEU A 14 -15.03 -17.57 -4.15
N THR A 15 -15.60 -18.29 -5.11
CA THR A 15 -14.88 -19.38 -5.79
C THR A 15 -14.60 -19.07 -7.26
N PHE A 16 -13.41 -19.44 -7.69
CA PHE A 16 -12.86 -19.23 -9.03
C PHE A 16 -12.24 -20.52 -9.57
N ASP A 17 -12.01 -20.57 -10.87
CA ASP A 17 -11.26 -21.66 -11.50
C ASP A 17 -9.80 -21.65 -11.01
N THR A 18 -9.19 -22.83 -10.90
CA THR A 18 -7.79 -22.99 -10.51
C THR A 18 -6.85 -22.41 -11.55
N ASP A 19 -7.28 -22.30 -12.81
CA ASP A 19 -6.49 -21.68 -13.87
C ASP A 19 -6.13 -20.22 -13.55
N LEU A 20 -6.94 -19.52 -12.75
CA LEU A 20 -6.60 -18.16 -12.26
C LEU A 20 -5.41 -18.15 -11.29
N ALA A 21 -5.03 -19.29 -10.71
CA ALA A 21 -3.87 -19.38 -9.81
C ALA A 21 -2.54 -19.17 -10.55
N VAL A 22 -2.45 -19.58 -11.83
CA VAL A 22 -1.22 -19.39 -12.64
C VAL A 22 -1.15 -18.02 -13.29
N GLN A 23 -2.25 -17.27 -13.26
CA GLN A 23 -2.35 -15.92 -13.80
C GLN A 23 -1.88 -14.84 -12.83
N THR A 24 -1.78 -13.61 -13.33
CA THR A 24 -1.42 -12.44 -12.53
C THR A 24 -2.52 -12.08 -11.52
N VAL A 25 -2.14 -11.41 -10.43
CA VAL A 25 -3.10 -10.85 -9.47
C VAL A 25 -4.02 -9.85 -10.15
N LEU A 26 -3.54 -9.11 -11.15
CA LEU A 26 -4.35 -8.20 -11.95
C LEU A 26 -5.50 -8.92 -12.66
N GLU A 27 -5.23 -10.08 -13.26
CA GLU A 27 -6.26 -10.91 -13.90
C GLU A 27 -7.27 -11.45 -12.88
N LEU A 28 -6.82 -11.87 -11.70
CA LEU A 28 -7.72 -12.22 -10.59
C LEU A 28 -8.62 -11.04 -10.22
N LYS A 29 -8.08 -9.82 -10.12
CA LYS A 29 -8.89 -8.63 -9.84
C LYS A 29 -9.93 -8.35 -10.93
N HIS A 30 -9.56 -8.53 -12.19
CA HIS A 30 -10.51 -8.41 -13.30
C HIS A 30 -11.59 -9.50 -13.25
N ALA A 31 -11.24 -10.73 -12.90
CA ALA A 31 -12.21 -11.83 -12.72
C ALA A 31 -13.20 -11.53 -11.57
N ILE A 32 -12.72 -11.00 -10.45
CA ILE A 32 -13.55 -10.54 -9.33
C ILE A 32 -14.50 -9.43 -9.80
N GLN A 33 -14.00 -8.44 -10.55
CA GLN A 33 -14.82 -7.35 -11.07
C GLN A 33 -15.89 -7.85 -12.05
N ALA A 34 -15.54 -8.77 -12.95
CA ALA A 34 -16.48 -9.30 -13.93
C ALA A 34 -17.63 -10.07 -13.26
N LYS A 35 -17.29 -10.94 -12.29
CA LYS A 35 -18.21 -11.87 -11.64
C LYS A 35 -19.02 -11.22 -10.50
N TYR A 36 -18.37 -10.44 -9.65
CA TYR A 36 -18.97 -9.89 -8.41
C TYR A 36 -19.14 -8.37 -8.42
N LYS A 37 -18.82 -7.70 -9.53
CA LYS A 37 -19.03 -6.26 -9.73
C LYS A 37 -18.29 -5.35 -8.74
N ILE A 38 -17.22 -5.84 -8.12
CA ILE A 38 -16.34 -5.03 -7.27
C ILE A 38 -15.28 -4.42 -8.19
N ALA A 39 -15.26 -3.09 -8.35
CA ALA A 39 -14.26 -2.46 -9.23
C ALA A 39 -12.82 -2.70 -8.72
N THR A 40 -11.89 -2.95 -9.63
CA THR A 40 -10.46 -3.21 -9.36
C THR A 40 -9.82 -2.22 -8.37
N GLN A 41 -10.17 -0.93 -8.45
CA GLN A 41 -9.69 0.12 -7.54
C GLN A 41 -10.16 -0.02 -6.09
N HIS A 42 -11.30 -0.67 -5.88
CA HIS A 42 -11.87 -0.95 -4.56
C HIS A 42 -11.41 -2.29 -3.99
N GLN A 43 -10.71 -3.11 -4.77
CA GLN A 43 -10.22 -4.42 -4.33
C GLN A 43 -8.84 -4.31 -3.67
N VAL A 44 -8.78 -4.63 -2.38
CA VAL A 44 -7.53 -4.87 -1.65
C VAL A 44 -7.42 -6.37 -1.42
N LEU A 45 -6.37 -6.98 -1.97
CA LEU A 45 -6.08 -8.41 -1.84
C LEU A 45 -4.88 -8.59 -0.94
N VAL A 46 -5.06 -9.38 0.11
CA VAL A 46 -4.06 -9.64 1.15
C VAL A 46 -4.04 -11.14 1.43
N VAL A 47 -2.86 -11.68 1.70
CA VAL A 47 -2.72 -13.06 2.16
C VAL A 47 -2.49 -13.13 3.65
N ASN A 48 -2.58 -14.35 4.19
CA ASN A 48 -2.29 -14.60 5.59
C ASN A 48 -0.88 -14.07 5.95
N GLY A 49 -0.77 -13.38 7.09
CA GLY A 49 0.45 -12.64 7.46
C GLY A 49 0.51 -11.18 6.99
N GLY A 50 -0.49 -10.69 6.24
CA GLY A 50 -0.62 -9.26 5.94
C GLY A 50 0.12 -8.78 4.69
N GLU A 51 0.66 -9.67 3.86
CA GLU A 51 1.30 -9.28 2.61
C GLU A 51 0.23 -8.87 1.58
N CYS A 52 0.33 -7.63 1.08
CA CYS A 52 -0.48 -7.14 -0.03
C CYS A 52 -0.04 -7.78 -1.35
N MET A 53 -1.01 -8.30 -2.11
CA MET A 53 -0.73 -8.96 -3.38
C MET A 53 -0.42 -7.92 -4.47
N ALA A 54 0.74 -8.07 -5.12
CA ALA A 54 1.22 -7.21 -6.19
C ALA A 54 0.60 -7.61 -7.53
N ALA A 55 0.11 -6.62 -8.29
CA ALA A 55 -0.66 -6.82 -9.52
C ALA A 55 0.05 -7.74 -10.54
N GLU A 56 1.36 -7.58 -10.70
CA GLU A 56 2.15 -8.29 -11.72
C GLU A 56 2.65 -9.67 -11.29
N ARG A 57 2.54 -10.01 -10.00
CA ARG A 57 2.92 -11.34 -9.52
C ARG A 57 1.83 -12.34 -9.83
N ARG A 58 2.21 -13.62 -9.94
CA ARG A 58 1.25 -14.71 -10.11
C ARG A 58 0.53 -14.98 -8.80
N VAL A 59 -0.75 -15.36 -8.85
CA VAL A 59 -1.52 -15.67 -7.64
C VAL A 59 -0.88 -16.81 -6.84
N CYS A 60 -0.40 -17.86 -7.52
CA CYS A 60 0.22 -19.02 -6.88
C CYS A 60 1.55 -18.73 -6.18
N SER A 61 2.17 -17.56 -6.36
CA SER A 61 3.39 -17.22 -5.61
C SER A 61 3.13 -16.94 -4.13
N TYR A 62 1.87 -16.77 -3.74
CA TYR A 62 1.47 -16.35 -2.40
C TYR A 62 1.04 -17.50 -1.46
N SER A 63 1.21 -18.76 -1.86
CA SER A 63 0.85 -19.94 -1.05
C SER A 63 -0.54 -19.86 -0.39
N ALA A 64 -1.49 -19.23 -1.09
CA ALA A 64 -2.85 -18.95 -0.64
C ALA A 64 -3.87 -19.33 -1.72
N GLY A 65 -5.15 -19.27 -1.38
CA GLY A 65 -6.26 -19.58 -2.28
C GLY A 65 -6.86 -20.96 -2.10
N THR A 66 -6.64 -21.59 -0.94
CA THR A 66 -7.29 -22.84 -0.52
C THR A 66 -8.48 -22.55 0.40
N GLU A 67 -9.29 -23.56 0.69
CA GLU A 67 -10.44 -23.43 1.61
C GLU A 67 -10.01 -23.01 3.02
N THR A 68 -8.89 -23.54 3.52
CA THR A 68 -8.36 -23.23 4.86
C THR A 68 -7.39 -22.05 4.89
N ASN A 69 -6.90 -21.60 3.74
CA ASN A 69 -6.01 -20.44 3.61
C ASN A 69 -6.41 -19.63 2.36
N PRO A 70 -7.56 -18.96 2.38
CA PRO A 70 -8.06 -18.21 1.23
C PRO A 70 -7.24 -16.92 1.01
N ILE A 71 -7.43 -16.31 -0.15
CA ILE A 71 -6.98 -14.94 -0.38
C ILE A 71 -8.02 -13.99 0.24
N PHE A 72 -7.61 -13.06 1.09
CA PHE A 72 -8.53 -12.09 1.69
C PHE A 72 -8.80 -10.92 0.75
N LEU A 73 -10.07 -10.64 0.52
CA LEU A 73 -10.55 -9.50 -0.26
C LEU A 73 -11.27 -8.51 0.65
N PHE A 74 -10.81 -7.26 0.59
CA PHE A 74 -11.51 -6.12 1.18
C PHE A 74 -12.03 -5.23 0.07
N ASN A 75 -13.32 -4.92 0.12
CA ASN A 75 -13.96 -3.93 -0.73
C ASN A 75 -13.92 -2.56 -0.03
N LYS A 76 -13.08 -1.64 -0.53
CA LYS A 76 -12.96 -0.28 -0.01
C LYS A 76 -14.29 0.47 0.00
N GLU A 77 -15.14 0.25 -1.01
CA GLU A 77 -16.43 0.92 -1.10
C GLU A 77 -17.33 0.56 0.09
N MET A 78 -17.33 -0.71 0.51
CA MET A 78 -18.11 -1.16 1.67
C MET A 78 -17.56 -0.62 3.00
N ILE A 79 -16.25 -0.39 3.09
CA ILE A 79 -15.61 0.13 4.31
C ILE A 79 -15.84 1.63 4.44
N LEU A 80 -15.83 2.36 3.32
CA LEU A 80 -15.96 3.81 3.27
C LEU A 80 -17.42 4.28 3.19
N CYS A 81 -18.38 3.37 3.02
CA CYS A 81 -19.79 3.71 2.98
C CYS A 81 -20.30 3.94 4.41
N ASP A 82 -21.01 5.06 4.64
CA ASP A 82 -21.72 5.36 5.91
C ASP A 82 -22.97 4.49 6.13
N ARG A 83 -23.06 3.32 5.50
CA ARG A 83 -24.13 2.36 5.74
C ARG A 83 -23.70 1.37 6.80
N ASP A 84 -24.60 1.11 7.73
CA ASP A 84 -24.42 0.05 8.70
C ASP A 84 -24.14 -1.29 8.00
N PRO A 85 -23.19 -2.09 8.51
CA PRO A 85 -22.94 -3.43 8.00
C PRO A 85 -24.24 -4.23 7.97
N THR A 86 -24.61 -4.74 6.81
CA THR A 86 -25.83 -5.52 6.66
C THR A 86 -25.59 -6.92 7.19
N ILE A 87 -26.15 -7.25 8.35
CA ILE A 87 -26.16 -8.63 8.86
C ILE A 87 -27.12 -9.42 7.95
N PRO A 88 -26.65 -10.46 7.25
CA PRO A 88 -27.53 -11.30 6.45
C PRO A 88 -28.63 -11.85 7.36
N LYS A 89 -29.89 -11.54 7.08
CA LYS A 89 -31.02 -12.12 7.83
C LYS A 89 -31.05 -13.62 7.56
N THR A 90 -30.58 -14.41 8.49
CA THR A 90 -30.71 -15.87 8.48
C THR A 90 -32.15 -16.23 8.79
N THR A 91 -33.02 -16.12 7.80
CA THR A 91 -34.43 -16.51 7.93
C THR A 91 -34.57 -17.92 7.40
N PHE A 92 -34.54 -18.90 8.31
CA PHE A 92 -35.02 -20.25 8.02
C PHE A 92 -36.54 -20.21 7.98
N SER A 93 -37.12 -19.66 6.90
CA SER A 93 -38.58 -19.63 6.69
C SER A 93 -39.23 -21.00 6.90
N ILE A 94 -38.48 -22.06 6.58
CA ILE A 94 -38.88 -23.46 6.71
C ILE A 94 -39.13 -23.88 8.18
N GLU A 95 -38.44 -23.27 9.15
CA GLU A 95 -38.68 -23.57 10.58
C GLU A 95 -40.09 -23.14 11.00
N SER A 96 -40.53 -21.95 10.57
CA SER A 96 -41.89 -21.46 10.80
C SER A 96 -42.95 -22.35 10.15
N GLU A 97 -42.68 -22.87 8.95
CA GLU A 97 -43.59 -23.78 8.24
C GLU A 97 -43.68 -25.15 8.91
N ILE A 98 -42.57 -25.68 9.42
CA ILE A 98 -42.56 -26.93 10.20
C ILE A 98 -43.35 -26.78 11.48
N GLN A 99 -43.20 -25.65 12.18
CA GLN A 99 -43.90 -25.42 13.44
C GLN A 99 -45.43 -25.46 13.25
N VAL A 100 -45.95 -24.82 12.19
CA VAL A 100 -47.37 -24.90 11.85
C VAL A 100 -47.82 -26.34 11.60
N ARG A 101 -47.04 -27.12 10.84
CA ARG A 101 -47.36 -28.53 10.55
C ARG A 101 -47.31 -29.44 11.78
N VAL A 102 -46.47 -29.12 12.76
CA VAL A 102 -46.47 -29.80 14.07
C VAL A 102 -47.79 -29.54 14.80
N GLU A 103 -48.22 -28.28 14.88
CA GLU A 103 -49.49 -27.92 15.52
C GLU A 103 -50.70 -28.59 14.83
N GLU A 104 -50.74 -28.60 13.50
CA GLU A 104 -51.78 -29.30 12.73
C GLU A 104 -51.78 -30.82 13.01
N SER A 105 -50.60 -31.42 13.14
CA SER A 105 -50.45 -32.85 13.43
C SER A 105 -50.94 -33.26 14.82
N LEU A 106 -50.92 -32.34 15.79
CA LEU A 106 -51.47 -32.56 17.12
C LEU A 106 -53.00 -32.72 17.10
N LEU A 107 -53.67 -32.09 16.13
CA LEU A 107 -55.13 -32.12 15.97
C LEU A 107 -55.63 -33.36 15.21
N MET A 108 -54.74 -34.18 14.65
CA MET A 108 -55.12 -35.37 13.90
C MET A 108 -55.63 -36.51 14.79
N PRO A 109 -56.63 -37.31 14.33
CA PRO A 109 -57.16 -38.44 15.08
C PRO A 109 -56.17 -39.60 15.19
N ALA A 110 -56.32 -40.48 16.17
CA ALA A 110 -55.44 -41.62 16.40
C ALA A 110 -55.70 -42.79 15.41
N VAL A 111 -55.25 -42.63 14.17
CA VAL A 111 -55.39 -43.63 13.09
C VAL A 111 -54.05 -43.93 12.42
N PHE A 112 -53.97 -45.03 11.66
CA PHE A 112 -52.74 -45.45 10.98
C PHE A 112 -52.15 -44.37 10.07
N HIS A 113 -53.00 -43.63 9.35
CA HIS A 113 -52.58 -42.49 8.52
C HIS A 113 -51.84 -41.42 9.32
N THR A 114 -52.29 -41.14 10.54
CA THR A 114 -51.67 -40.15 11.43
C THR A 114 -50.28 -40.60 11.87
N VAL A 115 -50.06 -41.89 12.09
CA VAL A 115 -48.73 -42.45 12.38
C VAL A 115 -47.81 -42.21 11.17
N ALA A 116 -48.23 -42.58 9.96
CA ALA A 116 -47.45 -42.37 8.75
C ALA A 116 -47.12 -40.89 8.51
N SER A 117 -48.11 -40.00 8.66
CA SER A 117 -47.95 -38.55 8.51
C SER A 117 -46.98 -37.97 9.54
N ARG A 118 -47.06 -38.39 10.82
CA ARG A 118 -46.12 -37.99 11.87
C ARG A 118 -44.70 -38.49 11.61
N THR A 119 -44.56 -39.72 11.09
CA THR A 119 -43.25 -40.25 10.69
C THR A 119 -42.63 -39.40 9.58
N GLN A 120 -43.40 -39.03 8.56
CA GLN A 120 -42.93 -38.14 7.49
C GLN A 120 -42.49 -36.78 8.03
N LEU A 121 -43.31 -36.16 8.89
CA LEU A 121 -42.98 -34.88 9.52
C LEU A 121 -41.69 -34.96 10.34
N ALA A 122 -41.49 -36.04 11.11
CA ALA A 122 -40.26 -36.25 11.87
C ALA A 122 -39.02 -36.37 10.98
N LEU A 123 -39.12 -37.03 9.83
CA LEU A 123 -38.03 -37.11 8.85
C LEU A 123 -37.69 -35.74 8.27
N GLU A 124 -38.70 -34.93 7.93
CA GLU A 124 -38.49 -33.57 7.42
C GLU A 124 -37.87 -32.65 8.49
N MET A 125 -38.32 -32.76 9.75
CA MET A 125 -37.72 -32.04 10.88
C MET A 125 -36.23 -32.39 11.05
N PHE A 126 -35.88 -33.67 10.92
CA PHE A 126 -34.50 -34.13 10.99
C PHE A 126 -33.64 -33.56 9.84
N GLU A 127 -34.17 -33.53 8.62
CA GLU A 127 -33.46 -32.94 7.47
C GLU A 127 -33.21 -31.44 7.69
N VAL A 128 -34.20 -30.70 8.19
CA VAL A 128 -34.06 -29.28 8.50
C VAL A 128 -33.06 -29.04 9.63
N ALA A 129 -33.10 -29.84 10.69
CA ALA A 129 -32.13 -29.76 11.77
C ALA A 129 -30.70 -30.03 11.28
N THR A 130 -30.51 -30.98 10.37
CA THR A 130 -29.21 -31.29 9.76
C THR A 130 -28.70 -30.11 8.93
N LYS A 131 -29.57 -29.49 8.11
CA LYS A 131 -29.23 -28.29 7.33
C LYS A 131 -28.88 -27.12 8.24
N LEU A 132 -29.63 -26.93 9.33
CA LEU A 132 -29.35 -25.88 10.33
C LEU A 132 -27.99 -26.09 11.02
N CYS A 133 -27.66 -27.33 11.40
CA CYS A 133 -26.35 -27.66 11.97
C CYS A 133 -25.21 -27.30 11.01
N SER A 134 -25.29 -27.76 9.76
CA SER A 134 -24.29 -27.44 8.72
C SER A 134 -24.19 -25.94 8.41
N PHE A 135 -25.26 -25.19 8.65
CA PHE A 135 -25.27 -23.75 8.50
C PHE A 135 -24.54 -23.06 9.65
N CYS A 136 -24.80 -23.47 10.90
CA CYS A 136 -24.08 -22.97 12.06
C CYS A 136 -22.58 -23.27 11.99
N GLU A 137 -22.18 -24.46 11.54
CA GLU A 137 -20.78 -24.82 11.33
C GLU A 137 -20.10 -23.88 10.32
N ARG A 138 -20.78 -23.58 9.21
CA ARG A 138 -20.28 -22.62 8.21
C ARG A 138 -20.20 -21.20 8.75
N LEU A 139 -21.17 -20.76 9.54
CA LEU A 139 -21.12 -19.44 10.18
C LEU A 139 -19.87 -19.29 11.07
N VAL A 140 -19.59 -20.29 11.92
CA VAL A 140 -18.39 -20.27 12.77
C VAL A 140 -17.11 -20.27 11.93
N HIS A 141 -17.10 -21.04 10.84
CA HIS A 141 -15.97 -21.05 9.90
C HIS A 141 -15.76 -19.69 9.22
N ASP A 142 -16.82 -19.09 8.69
CA ASP A 142 -16.77 -17.78 8.03
C ASP A 142 -16.33 -16.69 9.03
N GLU A 143 -16.82 -16.73 10.27
CA GLU A 143 -16.37 -15.82 11.34
C GLU A 143 -14.88 -15.97 11.63
N HIS A 144 -14.38 -17.21 11.71
CA HIS A 144 -12.96 -17.47 11.88
C HIS A 144 -12.12 -16.87 10.74
N LEU A 145 -12.56 -17.04 9.49
CA LEU A 145 -11.90 -16.45 8.32
C LEU A 145 -11.98 -14.91 8.32
N GLN A 146 -13.08 -14.32 8.79
CA GLN A 146 -13.18 -12.86 8.97
C GLN A 146 -12.15 -12.38 9.99
N HIS A 147 -12.05 -13.05 11.13
CA HIS A 147 -11.06 -12.72 12.15
C HIS A 147 -9.63 -12.81 11.61
N GLN A 148 -9.32 -13.90 10.89
CA GLN A 148 -8.01 -14.08 10.26
C GLN A 148 -7.71 -13.00 9.21
N GLY A 149 -8.70 -12.62 8.40
CA GLY A 149 -8.56 -11.52 7.44
C GLY A 149 -8.25 -10.19 8.11
N TRP A 150 -8.98 -9.83 9.17
CA TRP A 150 -8.71 -8.61 9.93
C TRP A 150 -7.34 -8.64 10.64
N ALA A 151 -6.94 -9.80 11.17
CA ALA A 151 -5.61 -9.98 11.74
C ALA A 151 -4.50 -9.77 10.71
N ALA A 152 -4.70 -10.19 9.45
CA ALA A 152 -3.76 -9.92 8.37
C ALA A 152 -3.61 -8.41 8.09
N ILE A 153 -4.70 -7.64 8.13
CA ILE A 153 -4.63 -6.17 7.99
C ILE A 153 -3.89 -5.53 9.17
N MET A 154 -4.14 -6.00 10.40
CA MET A 154 -3.41 -5.52 11.57
C MET A 154 -1.91 -5.77 11.44
N ALA A 155 -1.50 -6.96 11.01
CA ALA A 155 -0.10 -7.28 10.74
C ALA A 155 0.50 -6.34 9.67
N ASN A 156 -0.24 -6.06 8.60
CA ASN A 156 0.19 -5.12 7.56
C ASN A 156 0.40 -3.70 8.11
N LEU A 157 -0.52 -3.23 8.96
CA LEU A 157 -0.44 -1.90 9.58
C LEU A 157 0.75 -1.80 10.54
N ASP A 158 1.03 -2.86 11.31
CA ASP A 158 2.18 -2.93 12.20
C ASP A 158 3.49 -2.85 11.40
N ASP A 159 3.63 -3.62 10.31
CA ASP A 159 4.79 -3.58 9.42
C ASP A 159 4.98 -2.20 8.79
N CYS A 160 3.90 -1.59 8.30
CA CYS A 160 3.93 -0.23 7.76
C CYS A 160 4.39 0.78 8.83
N THR A 161 3.84 0.69 10.04
CA THR A 161 4.17 1.57 11.17
C THR A 161 5.65 1.47 11.51
N LEU A 162 6.19 0.25 11.63
CA LEU A 162 7.61 0.02 11.91
C LEU A 162 8.51 0.54 10.78
N SER A 163 8.10 0.38 9.53
CA SER A 163 8.83 0.90 8.37
C SER A 163 8.91 2.44 8.39
N TYR A 164 7.79 3.10 8.65
CA TYR A 164 7.74 4.57 8.77
C TYR A 164 8.53 5.09 9.95
N GLN A 165 8.48 4.44 11.11
CA GLN A 165 9.30 4.81 12.27
C GLN A 165 10.80 4.73 11.94
N LYS A 166 11.26 3.66 11.27
CA LYS A 166 12.65 3.54 10.81
C LYS A 166 13.03 4.64 9.81
N LEU A 167 12.13 5.00 8.92
CA LEU A 167 12.34 6.09 7.96
C LEU A 167 12.44 7.45 8.67
N LEU A 168 11.57 7.71 9.64
CA LEU A 168 11.57 8.92 10.45
C LEU A 168 12.90 9.10 11.18
N VAL A 169 13.40 8.06 11.86
CA VAL A 169 14.69 8.12 12.58
C VAL A 169 15.85 8.46 11.62
N LYS A 170 15.87 7.89 10.42
CA LYS A 170 16.90 8.21 9.41
C LYS A 170 16.79 9.65 8.91
N PHE A 171 15.55 10.12 8.71
CA PHE A 171 15.27 11.48 8.31
C PHE A 171 15.73 12.47 9.39
N ASP A 172 15.37 12.26 10.65
CA ASP A 172 15.75 13.12 11.78
C ASP A 172 17.27 13.19 11.94
N ALA A 173 17.97 12.06 11.82
CA ALA A 173 19.43 12.04 11.87
C ALA A 173 20.05 12.85 10.71
N SER A 174 19.53 12.67 9.49
CA SER A 174 20.02 13.37 8.31
C SER A 174 19.73 14.87 8.36
N TYR A 175 18.54 15.24 8.86
CA TYR A 175 18.14 16.63 9.02
C TYR A 175 18.93 17.34 10.12
N SER A 176 19.20 16.66 11.24
CA SER A 176 20.06 17.18 12.31
C SER A 176 21.49 17.42 11.82
N ASN A 177 22.05 16.50 11.03
CA ASN A 177 23.36 16.67 10.41
C ASN A 177 23.37 17.86 9.46
N TYR A 178 22.36 17.98 8.60
CA TYR A 178 22.23 19.13 7.70
C TYR A 178 22.19 20.46 8.46
N GLN A 179 21.44 20.53 9.56
CA GLN A 179 21.38 21.74 10.39
C GLN A 179 22.75 22.09 10.99
N HIS A 180 23.48 21.09 11.48
CA HIS A 180 24.83 21.29 12.01
C HIS A 180 25.80 21.78 10.92
N GLU A 181 25.83 21.12 9.76
CA GLU A 181 26.68 21.50 8.62
C GLU A 181 26.37 22.92 8.14
N LEU A 182 25.09 23.28 8.07
CA LEU A 182 24.66 24.62 7.70
C LEU A 182 25.24 25.68 8.64
N GLU A 183 25.23 25.43 9.95
CA GLU A 183 25.76 26.36 10.94
C GLU A 183 27.29 26.43 10.87
N GLU A 184 27.96 25.30 10.67
CA GLU A 184 29.41 25.26 10.47
C GLU A 184 29.84 26.05 9.23
N ILE A 185 29.11 25.92 8.12
CA ILE A 185 29.35 26.68 6.89
C ILE A 185 29.20 28.19 7.15
N LYS A 186 28.16 28.61 7.87
CA LYS A 186 28.00 30.04 8.22
C LYS A 186 29.19 30.55 9.04
N VAL A 187 29.64 29.80 10.04
CA VAL A 187 30.81 30.15 10.85
C VAL A 187 32.09 30.23 10.01
N LYS A 188 32.29 29.32 9.05
CA LYS A 188 33.42 29.40 8.11
C LYS A 188 33.32 30.66 7.23
N LEU A 189 32.12 31.00 6.75
CA LEU A 189 31.89 32.19 5.94
C LEU A 189 32.21 33.49 6.69
N THR A 190 31.84 33.60 7.98
CA THR A 190 32.13 34.81 8.78
C THR A 190 33.64 35.01 9.01
N LYS A 191 34.40 33.92 9.16
CA LYS A 191 35.86 33.96 9.32
C LYS A 191 36.63 34.25 8.02
N LEU A 192 36.02 34.00 6.86
CA LEU A 192 36.66 34.16 5.56
C LEU A 192 37.11 35.60 5.31
N GLY A 193 36.28 36.60 5.64
CA GLY A 193 36.63 38.01 5.46
C GLY A 193 37.87 38.43 6.26
N THR A 194 37.99 37.92 7.49
CA THR A 194 39.17 38.11 8.33
C THR A 194 40.40 37.44 7.72
N ALA A 195 40.28 36.20 7.26
CA ALA A 195 41.39 35.48 6.62
C ALA A 195 41.88 36.20 5.36
N VAL A 196 40.96 36.67 4.50
CA VAL A 196 41.29 37.48 3.30
C VAL A 196 42.02 38.76 3.69
N SER A 197 41.56 39.46 4.72
CA SER A 197 42.19 40.69 5.21
C SER A 197 43.61 40.46 5.75
N VAL A 198 43.84 39.31 6.42
CA VAL A 198 45.17 38.92 6.89
C VAL A 198 46.08 38.56 5.71
N MET A 199 45.61 37.74 4.77
CA MET A 199 46.38 37.35 3.59
C MET A 199 46.80 38.57 2.75
N ALA A 200 45.93 39.58 2.62
CA ALA A 200 46.24 40.82 1.91
C ALA A 200 47.40 41.62 2.53
N ARG A 201 47.74 41.38 3.80
CA ARG A 201 48.85 42.05 4.51
C ARG A 201 50.15 41.27 4.49
N ILE A 202 50.18 40.04 3.97
CA ILE A 202 51.39 39.24 3.91
C ILE A 202 52.28 39.77 2.78
N PRO A 203 53.51 40.24 3.08
CA PRO A 203 54.43 40.72 2.06
C PRO A 203 54.83 39.56 1.14
N LEU A 204 54.74 39.77 -0.17
CA LEU A 204 55.20 38.81 -1.16
C LEU A 204 56.68 39.06 -1.48
N LEU A 205 57.49 38.00 -1.56
CA LEU A 205 58.86 38.11 -2.06
C LEU A 205 58.84 38.53 -3.54
N GLU A 206 59.57 39.60 -3.86
CA GLU A 206 59.67 40.14 -5.23
C GLU A 206 60.14 39.11 -6.26
N SER A 207 60.99 38.16 -5.86
CA SER A 207 61.48 37.09 -6.73
C SER A 207 60.38 36.16 -7.22
N LEU A 208 59.28 36.02 -6.46
CA LEU A 208 58.12 35.20 -6.82
C LEU A 208 57.09 35.98 -7.65
N THR A 209 57.01 37.30 -7.50
CA THR A 209 56.02 38.14 -8.19
C THR A 209 56.54 38.72 -9.50
N ARG A 210 57.85 38.99 -9.64
CA ARG A 210 58.43 39.61 -10.84
C ARG A 210 58.16 38.85 -12.15
N HIS A 211 58.28 37.53 -12.16
CA HIS A 211 58.02 36.73 -13.36
C HIS A 211 56.53 36.71 -13.73
N SER A 212 55.64 36.57 -12.75
CA SER A 212 54.19 36.57 -12.96
C SER A 212 53.65 37.91 -13.44
N TYR A 213 54.13 39.03 -12.87
CA TYR A 213 53.77 40.37 -13.35
C TYR A 213 54.29 40.65 -14.75
N ARG A 214 55.51 40.17 -15.08
CA ARG A 214 56.11 40.34 -16.40
C ARG A 214 55.36 39.57 -17.48
N GLU A 215 55.00 38.30 -17.25
CA GLU A 215 54.15 37.53 -18.18
C GLU A 215 52.75 38.14 -18.38
N SER A 216 52.17 38.71 -17.32
CA SER A 216 50.84 39.34 -17.37
C SER A 216 50.86 40.68 -18.12
N MET A 217 51.93 41.46 -17.98
CA MET A 217 52.17 42.69 -18.73
C MET A 217 52.53 42.42 -20.20
N GLU A 218 53.30 41.37 -20.49
CA GLU A 218 53.64 40.98 -21.85
C GLU A 218 52.41 40.44 -22.61
N LYS A 219 51.50 39.69 -21.94
CA LYS A 219 50.21 39.23 -22.51
C LYS A 219 49.12 40.31 -22.67
N SER A 220 49.24 41.45 -21.99
CA SER A 220 48.25 42.55 -22.07
C SER A 220 48.67 43.68 -23.01
N SER A 221 49.85 43.57 -23.63
CA SER A 221 50.21 44.44 -24.75
C SER A 221 49.43 44.02 -26.01
N PRO A 222 48.62 44.91 -26.63
CA PRO A 222 48.01 44.61 -27.91
C PRO A 222 49.13 44.63 -28.95
N THR A 223 49.54 43.46 -29.43
CA THR A 223 50.44 43.38 -30.57
C THR A 223 49.66 43.84 -31.80
N PRO A 224 50.06 44.92 -32.50
CA PRO A 224 49.46 45.25 -33.78
C PRO A 224 49.94 44.25 -34.82
N GLY A 225 48.97 43.52 -35.38
CA GLY A 225 48.98 42.76 -36.63
C GLY A 225 50.32 42.28 -37.19
N LYS A 226 50.45 40.96 -37.31
CA LYS A 226 51.04 40.38 -38.51
C LYS A 226 50.39 39.04 -38.85
N ASP A 227 49.72 39.06 -39.99
CA ASP A 227 49.22 37.89 -40.70
C ASP A 227 50.34 36.87 -40.95
N SER A 228 49.99 35.57 -40.88
CA SER A 228 50.29 34.55 -41.89
C SER A 228 50.39 33.15 -41.25
N ASP A 229 49.31 32.39 -41.42
CA ASP A 229 49.21 31.03 -41.98
C ASP A 229 50.30 29.96 -41.71
N GLY A 230 49.86 28.74 -41.37
CA GLY A 230 50.64 27.51 -41.55
C GLY A 230 50.56 26.44 -40.44
N THR A 231 49.63 25.49 -40.61
CA THR A 231 49.74 24.00 -40.43
C THR A 231 50.18 23.32 -39.11
N GLU A 232 49.29 22.42 -38.62
CA GLU A 232 49.48 21.02 -38.10
C GLU A 232 50.54 20.76 -37.00
N GLU A 233 50.38 19.92 -35.96
CA GLU A 233 49.53 18.78 -35.64
C GLU A 233 49.75 18.38 -34.14
N GLU A 234 48.80 17.63 -33.57
CA GLU A 234 48.95 16.61 -32.49
C GLU A 234 49.24 16.93 -30.98
N LYS A 235 48.19 16.70 -30.16
CA LYS A 235 48.06 15.60 -29.15
C LYS A 235 47.99 15.92 -27.62
N SER A 236 46.93 15.37 -27.01
CA SER A 236 46.65 15.00 -25.59
C SER A 236 46.71 16.09 -24.51
N SER A 237 45.80 16.20 -23.53
CA SER A 237 44.82 15.26 -22.97
C SER A 237 43.81 16.01 -22.09
N GLU A 238 42.53 15.68 -22.26
CA GLU A 238 41.49 15.48 -21.24
C GLU A 238 41.44 16.38 -19.98
N SER A 239 40.49 17.32 -19.96
CA SER A 239 39.91 17.84 -18.71
C SER A 239 38.41 18.03 -18.89
N LEU A 240 37.66 17.00 -18.47
CA LEU A 240 36.20 16.93 -18.49
C LEU A 240 35.61 17.85 -17.42
N ARG A 241 34.92 18.91 -17.85
CA ARG A 241 34.01 19.69 -17.00
C ARG A 241 32.68 18.93 -16.85
N TYR A 242 32.40 18.42 -15.67
CA TYR A 242 31.05 17.98 -15.30
C TYR A 242 30.18 19.20 -14.97
N THR A 243 29.21 19.46 -15.83
CA THR A 243 28.01 20.25 -15.53
C THR A 243 26.89 19.26 -15.22
N ALA A 244 26.41 19.27 -13.98
CA ALA A 244 25.25 18.47 -13.58
C ALA A 244 23.98 19.32 -13.68
N GLU A 245 23.41 19.39 -14.89
CA GLU A 245 21.98 19.70 -15.06
C GLU A 245 21.20 18.38 -15.00
N ALA A 246 20.74 18.01 -13.80
CA ALA A 246 19.79 16.92 -13.64
C ALA A 246 18.35 17.46 -13.80
N LYS A 247 17.77 17.11 -14.94
CA LYS A 247 16.33 17.11 -15.26
C LYS A 247 15.47 16.73 -14.04
N ARG A 248 14.56 17.63 -13.63
CA ARG A 248 13.48 17.35 -12.68
C ARG A 248 12.41 16.44 -13.34
N PRO A 249 11.93 15.38 -12.67
CA PRO A 249 10.65 14.75 -13.00
C PRO A 249 9.47 15.57 -12.43
N PRO A 250 8.26 15.43 -12.99
CA PRO A 250 7.13 16.31 -12.69
C PRO A 250 6.55 16.06 -11.29
N ARG A 251 6.34 17.14 -10.54
CA ARG A 251 5.57 17.13 -9.29
C ARG A 251 4.09 16.90 -9.61
N SER A 252 3.55 15.76 -9.21
CA SER A 252 2.11 15.57 -9.01
C SER A 252 1.67 16.43 -7.82
N SER A 253 0.77 17.36 -8.06
CA SER A 253 0.11 18.19 -7.05
C SER A 253 -0.81 17.34 -6.16
N ALA A 254 -0.41 17.08 -4.92
CA ALA A 254 -1.32 16.67 -3.86
C ALA A 254 -1.79 17.95 -3.14
N SER A 255 -3.03 18.36 -3.40
CA SER A 255 -3.73 19.38 -2.63
C SER A 255 -4.26 18.74 -1.34
N PHE A 256 -3.59 18.96 -0.22
CA PHE A 256 -4.19 18.76 1.10
C PHE A 256 -4.72 20.09 1.62
N SER A 257 -6.03 20.25 1.57
CA SER A 257 -6.75 21.29 2.32
C SER A 257 -6.91 20.80 3.76
N ALA A 258 -6.14 21.40 4.67
CA ALA A 258 -6.45 21.36 6.09
C ALA A 258 -7.43 22.50 6.40
N SER A 259 -8.61 22.18 6.93
CA SER A 259 -9.41 23.15 7.67
C SER A 259 -10.16 22.52 8.83
N GLN A 260 -9.66 22.91 10.01
CA GLN A 260 -10.36 23.31 11.22
C GLN A 260 -11.07 22.24 12.07
N ALA A 261 -10.39 21.94 13.17
CA ALA A 261 -10.98 21.49 14.42
C ALA A 261 -11.94 22.57 14.95
N ALA A 262 -13.19 22.20 15.17
CA ALA A 262 -14.15 22.96 15.97
C ALA A 262 -14.34 22.23 17.32
N THR A 263 -13.92 22.91 18.38
CA THR A 263 -14.17 22.59 19.78
C THR A 263 -15.67 22.64 20.10
N CYS A 264 -16.24 21.54 20.61
CA CYS A 264 -17.54 21.54 21.26
C CYS A 264 -17.37 21.42 22.77
N LYS A 265 -17.76 22.47 23.51
CA LYS A 265 -17.96 22.45 24.96
C LYS A 265 -19.26 21.71 25.31
N PRO A 266 -19.37 21.11 26.50
CA PRO A 266 -20.58 20.42 26.93
C PRO A 266 -21.60 21.43 27.47
N THR A 267 -22.88 21.22 27.16
CA THR A 267 -23.98 21.92 27.82
C THR A 267 -24.83 20.86 28.54
N ARG A 268 -24.79 20.97 29.87
CA ARG A 268 -25.75 20.54 30.91
C ARG A 268 -26.59 19.28 30.70
#